data_AF-A0A933K0K6-F1
#
_entry.id   AF-A0A933K0K6-F1
#
_cell.length_a   1.000
_cell.length_b   1.000
_cell.length_c   1.000
_cell.angle_alpha   90.00
_cell.angle_beta   90.00
_cell.angle_gamma   90.00
#
_symmetry.space_group_name_H-M   'P 1'
#
loop_
_entity.id
_entity.type
_entity.pdbx_description
1 polymer ?
#
loop_
_entity_poly.entity_id
_entity_poly.type
_entity_poly.pdbx_seq_one_letter_code
_entity_poly.pdbx_strand_id
1 'polypeptide(L)'
;MFTRPARVALAIGLFLALGGNAPARGAAADLGFVPIEAGHDGDVSKAKIDSMLRRIGAQVPSPRHIVVLVQGFEVPAQPVTELYMVIAKRTRAAFATVGESVQIVGVKWPAGQGANYDSIQRTFSYTAAGPGRDPKYYFAKVALAAKVGRLTLRKVFLSLKDRFPDARLHTFAHSVSAARL
;
A
#
# COMPACT_ATOMS: atom_id res chain seq x y z
N MET A 1 30.72 30.90 -16.73
CA MET A 1 29.72 29.93 -17.23
C MET A 1 29.59 28.84 -16.16
N PHE A 2 28.66 29.00 -15.21
CA PHE A 2 28.42 28.04 -14.12
C PHE A 2 26.93 27.77 -14.05
N THR A 3 26.55 26.52 -14.29
CA THR A 3 25.18 26.01 -14.28
C THR A 3 24.67 25.92 -12.84
N ARG A 4 23.52 26.55 -12.56
CA ARG A 4 22.85 26.47 -11.26
C ARG A 4 22.17 25.09 -11.10
N PRO A 5 22.28 24.42 -9.95
CA PRO A 5 21.54 23.18 -9.70
C PRO A 5 20.06 23.47 -9.44
N ALA A 6 19.19 22.77 -10.17
CA ALA A 6 17.75 22.79 -9.97
C ALA A 6 17.40 22.16 -8.61
N ARG A 7 16.77 22.94 -7.73
CA ARG A 7 16.21 22.46 -6.46
C ARG A 7 14.91 21.72 -6.77
N VAL A 8 14.93 20.39 -6.69
CA VAL A 8 13.71 19.57 -6.68
C VAL A 8 13.08 19.69 -5.29
N ALA A 9 11.97 20.43 -5.20
CA ALA A 9 11.20 20.56 -3.98
C ALA A 9 10.37 19.28 -3.75
N LEU A 10 10.65 18.58 -2.66
CA LEU A 10 9.89 17.43 -2.17
C LEU A 10 8.61 17.93 -1.47
N ALA A 11 7.48 17.93 -2.18
CA ALA A 11 6.19 18.26 -1.58
C ALA A 11 5.60 17.05 -0.86
N ILE A 12 5.76 16.98 0.47
CA ILE A 12 5.03 16.04 1.35
C ILE A 12 3.68 16.68 1.68
N GLY A 13 2.64 16.34 0.90
CA GLY A 13 1.29 16.80 1.13
C GLY A 13 0.56 15.92 2.16
N LEU A 14 0.32 16.45 3.35
CA LEU A 14 -0.59 15.90 4.36
C LEU A 14 -2.03 16.29 3.96
N PHE A 15 -2.89 15.32 3.63
CA PHE A 15 -4.31 15.58 3.33
C PHE A 15 -5.22 14.93 4.37
N LEU A 16 -5.92 15.78 5.12
CA LEU A 16 -7.04 15.46 6.00
C LEU A 16 -8.28 15.07 5.17
N ALA A 17 -8.95 14.01 5.60
CA ALA A 17 -10.10 13.40 4.95
C ALA A 17 -11.38 14.23 5.14
N LEU A 18 -12.19 14.32 4.09
CA LEU A 18 -13.60 14.66 4.16
C LEU A 18 -14.40 13.38 3.91
N GLY A 19 -15.25 13.03 4.88
CA GLY A 19 -16.08 11.84 4.86
C GLY A 19 -17.23 11.92 3.84
N GLY A 20 -17.62 10.76 3.32
CA GLY A 20 -18.79 10.61 2.47
C GLY A 20 -19.21 9.14 2.35
N ASN A 21 -20.39 8.84 2.88
CA ASN A 21 -21.25 7.66 2.74
C ASN A 21 -20.72 6.45 1.94
N ALA A 22 -20.57 5.31 2.63
CA ALA A 22 -20.25 4.03 2.01
C ALA A 22 -21.47 3.43 1.28
N PRO A 23 -21.39 3.14 -0.04
CA PRO A 23 -22.44 2.39 -0.73
C PRO A 23 -22.29 0.87 -0.50
N ALA A 24 -23.43 0.20 -0.61
CA ALA A 24 -23.64 -1.22 -0.33
C ALA A 24 -22.78 -2.19 -1.19
N ARG A 25 -22.49 -3.37 -0.62
CA ARG A 25 -21.79 -4.49 -1.26
C ARG A 25 -22.57 -5.01 -2.49
N GLY A 26 -22.18 -4.58 -3.68
CA GLY A 26 -22.71 -5.07 -4.96
C GLY A 26 -21.68 -4.83 -6.07
N ALA A 27 -21.33 -5.90 -6.79
CA ALA A 27 -20.19 -5.99 -7.71
C ALA A 27 -18.84 -5.73 -7.02
N ALA A 28 -17.80 -6.52 -7.34
CA ALA A 28 -16.45 -6.14 -6.96
C ALA A 28 -16.13 -4.84 -7.71
N ALA A 29 -16.40 -3.69 -7.09
CA ALA A 29 -16.10 -2.39 -7.64
C ALA A 29 -14.66 -2.43 -8.16
N ASP A 30 -14.44 -1.97 -9.39
CA ASP A 30 -13.07 -1.80 -9.87
C ASP A 30 -12.38 -0.80 -8.93
N LEU A 31 -11.61 -1.33 -8.00
CA LEU A 31 -10.89 -0.55 -7.00
C LEU A 31 -9.81 0.31 -7.65
N GLY A 32 -9.53 0.14 -8.94
CA GLY A 32 -8.39 0.76 -9.59
C GLY A 32 -7.06 0.11 -9.22
N PHE A 33 -7.04 -0.83 -8.27
CA PHE A 33 -5.88 -1.59 -7.84
C PHE A 33 -6.27 -3.02 -7.43
N VAL A 34 -5.27 -3.91 -7.37
CA VAL A 34 -5.44 -5.28 -6.88
C VAL A 34 -4.91 -5.37 -5.44
N PRO A 35 -5.78 -5.52 -4.42
CA PRO A 35 -5.35 -5.72 -3.04
C PRO A 35 -4.75 -7.12 -2.84
N ILE A 36 -3.72 -7.18 -2.01
CA ILE A 36 -3.21 -8.42 -1.42
C ILE A 36 -2.94 -8.20 0.06
N GLU A 37 -3.43 -9.10 0.92
CA GLU A 37 -3.35 -8.94 2.37
C GLU A 37 -2.51 -10.05 3.00
N ALA A 38 -1.45 -9.63 3.69
CA ALA A 38 -0.61 -10.49 4.52
C ALA A 38 -1.35 -10.96 5.77
N GLY A 39 -1.03 -12.17 6.22
CA GLY A 39 -1.51 -12.71 7.49
C GLY A 39 -0.87 -12.03 8.70
N HIS A 40 -1.31 -12.46 9.89
CA HIS A 40 -0.75 -12.01 11.17
C HIS A 40 0.70 -12.48 11.40
N ASP A 41 1.15 -13.49 10.66
CA ASP A 41 2.53 -13.98 10.59
C ASP A 41 3.42 -13.14 9.66
N GLY A 42 2.83 -12.20 8.90
CA GLY A 42 3.52 -11.40 7.89
C GLY A 42 3.71 -12.14 6.56
N ASP A 43 3.08 -13.30 6.38
CA ASP A 43 3.17 -14.10 5.16
C ASP A 43 1.91 -14.01 4.29
N VAL A 44 2.03 -14.43 3.04
CA VAL A 44 0.93 -14.53 2.09
C VAL A 44 0.91 -15.90 1.42
N SER A 45 -0.27 -16.49 1.35
CA SER A 45 -0.45 -17.82 0.77
C SER A 45 -0.31 -17.77 -0.76
N LYS A 46 0.13 -18.89 -1.34
CA LYS A 46 0.20 -19.05 -2.80
C LYS A 46 -1.14 -18.78 -3.48
N ALA A 47 -2.25 -19.24 -2.89
CA ALA A 47 -3.58 -19.00 -3.43
C ALA A 47 -3.93 -17.51 -3.54
N LYS A 48 -3.53 -16.69 -2.55
CA LYS A 48 -3.70 -15.23 -2.59
C LYS A 48 -2.84 -14.59 -3.69
N ILE A 49 -1.60 -15.05 -3.87
CA ILE A 49 -0.70 -14.62 -4.96
C ILE A 49 -1.30 -14.98 -6.33
N ASP A 50 -1.72 -16.22 -6.53
CA ASP A 50 -2.30 -16.68 -7.81
C ASP A 50 -3.57 -15.88 -8.14
N SER A 51 -4.40 -15.59 -7.14
CA SER A 51 -5.59 -14.74 -7.29
C SER A 51 -5.22 -13.30 -7.68
N MET A 52 -4.21 -12.71 -7.03
CA MET A 52 -3.68 -11.38 -7.39
C MET A 52 -3.22 -11.37 -8.85
N LEU A 53 -2.41 -12.33 -9.29
CA LEU A 53 -1.89 -12.40 -10.65
C LEU A 53 -3.00 -12.54 -11.70
N ARG A 54 -4.02 -13.38 -11.44
CA ARG A 54 -5.18 -13.51 -12.34
C ARG A 54 -5.95 -12.20 -12.48
N ARG A 55 -6.15 -11.48 -11.37
CA ARG A 55 -6.84 -10.18 -11.38
C ARG A 55 -6.06 -9.12 -12.14
N ILE A 56 -4.73 -9.10 -11.99
CA ILE A 56 -3.86 -8.21 -12.78
C ILE A 56 -4.03 -8.50 -14.26
N GLY A 57 -3.88 -9.77 -14.67
CA GLY A 57 -4.00 -10.16 -16.08
C GLY A 57 -5.39 -9.91 -16.68
N ALA A 58 -6.46 -9.96 -15.87
CA ALA A 58 -7.81 -9.63 -16.30
C ALA A 58 -8.04 -8.11 -16.47
N GLN A 59 -7.36 -7.27 -15.69
CA GLN A 59 -7.48 -5.81 -15.77
C GLN A 59 -6.56 -5.22 -16.85
N VAL A 60 -5.29 -5.63 -16.85
CA VAL A 60 -4.26 -5.17 -17.78
C VAL A 60 -3.44 -6.41 -18.18
N PRO A 61 -3.73 -7.06 -19.32
CA PRO A 61 -3.08 -8.32 -19.71
C PRO A 61 -1.56 -8.25 -19.84
N SER A 62 -1.02 -7.07 -20.20
CA SER A 62 0.41 -6.85 -20.40
C SER A 62 0.80 -5.45 -19.87
N PRO A 63 0.91 -5.27 -18.54
CA PRO A 63 1.28 -4.00 -17.96
C PRO A 63 2.79 -3.75 -18.19
N ARG A 64 3.15 -2.58 -18.71
CA ARG A 64 4.56 -2.16 -18.81
C ARG A 64 5.11 -1.72 -17.46
N HIS A 65 4.24 -1.28 -16.56
CA HIS A 65 4.57 -0.84 -15.21
C HIS A 65 3.67 -1.52 -14.17
N ILE A 66 4.25 -1.95 -13.06
CA ILE A 66 3.49 -2.40 -11.89
C ILE A 66 3.93 -1.61 -10.68
N VAL A 67 3.00 -0.88 -10.06
CA VAL A 67 3.21 -0.05 -8.88
C VAL A 67 2.69 -0.79 -7.65
N VAL A 68 3.57 -1.08 -6.69
CA VAL A 68 3.22 -1.74 -5.43
C VAL A 68 3.16 -0.71 -4.31
N LEU A 69 1.97 -0.53 -3.73
CA LEU A 69 1.71 0.36 -2.60
C LEU A 69 1.70 -0.45 -1.29
N VAL A 70 2.58 -0.11 -0.35
CA VAL A 70 2.74 -0.86 0.91
C VAL A 70 2.18 -0.06 2.09
N GLN A 71 1.22 -0.66 2.80
CA GLN A 71 0.49 -0.02 3.87
C GLN A 71 1.45 0.40 5.00
N GLY A 72 1.27 1.60 5.54
CA GLY A 72 2.04 2.10 6.69
C GLY A 72 1.52 1.58 8.04
N PHE A 73 2.34 1.73 9.09
CA PHE A 73 1.96 1.42 10.47
C PHE A 73 0.76 2.26 10.93
N GLU A 74 -0.11 1.68 11.77
CA GLU A 74 -1.29 2.33 12.37
C GLU A 74 -2.37 2.84 11.40
N VAL A 75 -2.25 2.56 10.09
CA VAL A 75 -3.32 2.90 9.14
C VAL A 75 -4.32 1.73 9.09
N PRO A 76 -5.62 1.92 9.41
CA PRO A 76 -6.59 0.84 9.34
C PRO A 76 -6.88 0.40 7.90
N ALA A 77 -7.30 -0.85 7.71
CA ALA A 77 -7.41 -1.47 6.39
C ALA A 77 -8.42 -0.78 5.44
N GLN A 78 -9.53 -0.24 5.97
CA GLN A 78 -10.55 0.44 5.16
C GLN A 78 -10.08 1.81 4.65
N PRO A 79 -9.59 2.74 5.51
CA PRO A 79 -8.96 3.98 5.06
C PRO A 79 -7.82 3.77 4.04
N VAL A 80 -7.03 2.69 4.19
CA VAL A 80 -5.99 2.33 3.21
C VAL A 80 -6.58 2.03 1.84
N THR A 81 -7.70 1.31 1.78
CA THR A 81 -8.36 1.00 0.51
C THR A 81 -8.77 2.29 -0.20
N GLU A 82 -9.45 3.22 0.50
CA GLU A 82 -9.89 4.50 -0.08
C GLU A 82 -8.70 5.34 -0.57
N LEU A 83 -7.64 5.43 0.23
CA LEU A 83 -6.40 6.12 -0.15
C LEU A 83 -5.76 5.49 -1.39
N TYR A 84 -5.71 4.16 -1.46
CA TYR A 84 -5.14 3.44 -2.59
C TYR A 84 -5.98 3.59 -3.86
N MET A 85 -7.30 3.66 -3.76
CA MET A 85 -8.15 3.98 -4.91
C MET A 85 -7.81 5.35 -5.50
N VAL A 86 -7.64 6.36 -4.64
CA VAL A 86 -7.26 7.73 -5.07
C VAL A 86 -5.88 7.72 -5.73
N ILE A 87 -4.89 7.09 -5.11
CA ILE A 87 -3.53 6.97 -5.67
C ILE A 87 -3.58 6.23 -7.00
N ALA A 88 -4.26 5.08 -7.06
CA ALA A 88 -4.32 4.26 -8.26
C ALA A 88 -4.98 5.00 -9.43
N LYS A 89 -6.08 5.72 -9.19
CA LYS A 89 -6.73 6.55 -10.21
C LYS A 89 -5.78 7.60 -10.77
N ARG A 90 -5.08 8.33 -9.90
CA ARG A 90 -4.13 9.38 -10.31
C ARG A 90 -2.93 8.82 -11.05
N THR A 91 -2.36 7.71 -10.57
CA THR A 91 -1.25 7.01 -11.21
C THR A 91 -1.64 6.52 -12.59
N ARG A 92 -2.79 5.84 -12.75
CA ARG A 92 -3.27 5.41 -14.07
C ARG A 92 -3.43 6.58 -15.03
N ALA A 93 -4.06 7.67 -14.58
CA ALA A 93 -4.20 8.87 -15.40
C ALA A 93 -2.84 9.43 -15.84
N ALA A 94 -1.85 9.52 -14.94
CA ALA A 94 -0.52 10.00 -15.27
C ALA A 94 0.18 9.12 -16.32
N PHE A 95 0.18 7.79 -16.14
CA PHE A 95 0.78 6.87 -17.12
C PHE A 95 0.05 6.88 -18.47
N ALA A 96 -1.28 7.05 -18.48
CA ALA A 96 -2.05 7.17 -19.71
C ALA A 96 -1.65 8.42 -20.53
N THR A 97 -1.27 9.53 -19.89
CA THR A 97 -0.81 10.74 -20.61
C THR A 97 0.47 10.53 -21.42
N VAL A 98 1.27 9.52 -21.08
CA VAL A 98 2.50 9.16 -21.80
C VAL A 98 2.36 7.85 -22.60
N GLY A 99 1.14 7.34 -22.76
CA GLY A 99 0.87 6.13 -23.54
C GLY A 99 1.36 4.83 -22.90
N GLU A 100 1.57 4.81 -21.58
CA GLU A 100 2.10 3.65 -20.86
C GLU A 100 1.00 2.90 -20.10
N SER A 101 1.07 1.56 -20.10
CA SER A 101 0.15 0.71 -19.34
C SER A 101 0.68 0.45 -17.94
N VAL A 102 -0.16 0.69 -16.92
CA VAL A 102 0.20 0.51 -15.51
C VAL A 102 -0.84 -0.29 -14.74
N GLN A 103 -0.36 -1.22 -13.91
CA GLN A 103 -1.16 -1.87 -12.89
C GLN A 103 -0.74 -1.44 -11.48
N ILE A 104 -1.71 -1.30 -10.58
CA ILE A 104 -1.46 -0.97 -9.18
C ILE A 104 -1.82 -2.17 -8.31
N VAL A 105 -0.93 -2.50 -7.37
CA VAL A 105 -1.08 -3.56 -6.38
C VAL A 105 -1.00 -2.93 -4.99
N GLY A 106 -1.98 -3.21 -4.13
CA GLY A 106 -2.01 -2.70 -2.77
C GLY A 106 -1.68 -3.80 -1.77
N VAL A 107 -0.52 -3.73 -1.12
CA VAL A 107 -0.10 -4.67 -0.09
C VAL A 107 -0.56 -4.15 1.27
N LYS A 108 -1.46 -4.92 1.87
CA LYS A 108 -2.07 -4.66 3.16
C LYS A 108 -1.56 -5.65 4.20
N TRP A 109 -1.53 -5.23 5.45
CA TRP A 109 -1.17 -6.09 6.58
C TRP A 109 -1.93 -5.63 7.83
N PRO A 110 -1.95 -6.44 8.91
CA PRO A 110 -2.58 -6.07 10.17
C PRO A 110 -1.83 -4.93 10.90
N ALA A 111 -1.81 -3.75 10.30
CA ALA A 111 -1.04 -2.59 10.73
C ALA A 111 -1.73 -1.77 11.84
N GLY A 112 -3.06 -1.84 11.90
CA GLY A 112 -3.86 -1.19 12.95
C GLY A 112 -3.85 -1.95 14.27
N GLN A 113 -4.32 -1.29 15.33
CA GLN A 113 -4.82 -1.96 16.52
C GLN A 113 -6.15 -2.64 16.11
N GLY A 114 -6.49 -3.81 16.65
CA GLY A 114 -7.70 -4.56 16.26
C GLY A 114 -9.01 -3.78 16.47
N ALA A 115 -10.16 -4.40 16.20
CA ALA A 115 -11.50 -3.78 16.17
C ALA A 115 -11.96 -3.02 17.45
N ASN A 116 -11.20 -3.05 18.55
CA ASN A 116 -11.55 -2.41 19.82
C ASN A 116 -11.02 -0.98 20.00
N TYR A 117 -10.51 -0.34 18.94
CA TYR A 117 -9.77 0.92 19.06
C TYR A 117 -10.58 2.20 18.71
N ASP A 118 -11.84 2.06 18.27
CA ASP A 118 -12.71 3.20 17.92
C ASP A 118 -13.06 4.09 19.13
N SER A 119 -12.85 3.64 20.37
CA SER A 119 -13.19 4.41 21.58
C SER A 119 -12.04 5.19 22.20
N ILE A 120 -10.78 4.94 21.84
CA ILE A 120 -9.62 5.52 22.58
C ILE A 120 -8.93 6.67 21.82
N GLN A 121 -9.15 6.86 20.52
CA GLN A 121 -8.30 7.76 19.72
C GLN A 121 -8.95 8.98 19.06
N ARG A 122 -10.05 9.51 19.61
CA ARG A 122 -10.47 10.88 19.24
C ARG A 122 -9.58 11.99 19.82
N THR A 123 -8.62 11.69 20.70
CA THR A 123 -8.01 12.78 21.50
C THR A 123 -6.47 12.84 21.53
N PHE A 124 -5.68 11.81 21.19
CA PHE A 124 -4.22 11.90 21.44
C PHE A 124 -3.28 11.37 20.34
N SER A 125 -2.71 12.34 19.64
CA SER A 125 -1.26 12.59 19.47
C SER A 125 -0.39 11.77 18.53
N TYR A 126 0.09 12.51 17.52
CA TYR A 126 1.15 12.27 16.52
C TYR A 126 2.58 12.17 17.13
N THR A 127 2.77 11.36 18.17
CA THR A 127 4.13 11.05 18.64
C THR A 127 4.27 9.54 18.82
N ALA A 128 5.27 8.94 18.18
CA ALA A 128 5.59 7.51 18.23
C ALA A 128 5.85 6.97 19.66
N ALA A 129 5.87 7.84 20.68
CA ALA A 129 6.00 7.56 22.10
C ALA A 129 5.07 8.44 22.96
N GLY A 130 3.85 8.73 22.49
CA GLY A 130 2.87 9.47 23.27
C GLY A 130 2.50 8.76 24.60
N PRO A 131 2.16 9.51 25.66
CA PRO A 131 1.80 8.93 26.95
C PRO A 131 0.64 7.94 26.80
N GLY A 132 0.82 6.71 27.31
CA GLY A 132 -0.18 5.64 27.29
C GLY A 132 -0.03 4.56 26.21
N ARG A 133 0.97 4.64 25.33
CA ARG A 133 1.27 3.55 24.38
C ARG A 133 2.25 2.55 24.97
N ASP A 134 1.90 1.26 24.97
CA ASP A 134 2.81 0.17 25.32
C ASP A 134 3.93 0.07 24.27
N PRO A 135 5.21 0.34 24.62
CA PRO A 135 6.32 0.23 23.68
C PRO A 135 6.40 -1.17 23.03
N LYS A 136 5.97 -2.22 23.74
CA LYS A 136 5.94 -3.60 23.21
C LYS A 136 5.02 -3.72 22.00
N TYR A 137 3.90 -3.00 21.97
CA TYR A 137 2.99 -2.97 20.83
C TYR A 137 3.69 -2.39 19.59
N TYR A 138 4.36 -1.24 19.74
CA TYR A 138 5.09 -0.61 18.65
C TYR A 138 6.18 -1.53 18.10
N PHE A 139 7.02 -2.10 18.97
CA PHE A 139 8.09 -3.01 18.54
C PHE A 139 7.55 -4.29 17.88
N ALA A 140 6.45 -4.85 18.38
CA ALA A 140 5.80 -6.00 17.74
C ALA A 140 5.33 -5.66 16.31
N LYS A 141 4.82 -4.44 16.09
CA LYS A 141 4.36 -3.98 14.79
C LYS A 141 5.51 -3.65 13.84
N VAL A 142 6.61 -3.11 14.35
CA VAL A 142 7.86 -2.98 13.58
C VAL A 142 8.39 -4.35 13.15
N ALA A 143 8.38 -5.34 14.06
CA ALA A 143 8.80 -6.70 13.73
C ALA A 143 7.88 -7.34 12.67
N LEU A 144 6.57 -7.14 12.78
CA LEU A 144 5.61 -7.59 11.77
C LEU A 144 5.82 -6.90 10.42
N ALA A 145 6.00 -5.58 10.39
CA ALA A 145 6.32 -4.85 9.16
C ALA A 145 7.59 -5.40 8.48
N ALA A 146 8.62 -5.73 9.26
CA ALA A 146 9.83 -6.37 8.76
C ALA A 146 9.62 -7.81 8.26
N LYS A 147 8.64 -8.55 8.79
CA LYS A 147 8.24 -9.86 8.25
C LYS A 147 7.46 -9.69 6.94
N VAL A 148 6.52 -8.75 6.89
CA VAL A 148 5.77 -8.41 5.66
C VAL A 148 6.72 -8.01 4.54
N GLY A 149 7.72 -7.16 4.83
CA GLY A 149 8.76 -6.79 3.88
C GLY A 149 9.53 -8.00 3.36
N ARG A 150 10.08 -8.82 4.27
CA ARG A 150 10.93 -9.95 3.88
C ARG A 150 10.19 -11.12 3.23
N LEU A 151 8.98 -11.43 3.67
CA LEU A 151 8.23 -12.61 3.23
C LEU A 151 7.21 -12.24 2.16
N THR A 152 6.22 -11.43 2.53
CA THR A 152 5.11 -11.09 1.63
C THR A 152 5.60 -10.35 0.40
N LEU A 153 6.37 -9.27 0.55
CA LEU A 153 6.80 -8.49 -0.61
C LEU A 153 7.78 -9.23 -1.49
N ARG A 154 8.70 -10.03 -0.92
CA ARG A 154 9.55 -10.91 -1.71
C ARG A 154 8.73 -11.86 -2.57
N LYS A 155 7.73 -12.54 -1.99
CA LYS A 155 6.84 -13.44 -2.74
C LYS A 155 6.08 -12.68 -3.83
N VAL A 156 5.51 -11.52 -3.50
CA VAL A 156 4.81 -10.67 -4.47
C VAL A 156 5.71 -10.25 -5.62
N PHE A 157 6.89 -9.69 -5.36
CA PHE A 157 7.79 -9.22 -6.41
C PHE A 157 8.32 -10.35 -7.29
N LEU A 158 8.71 -11.48 -6.71
CA LEU A 158 9.17 -12.63 -7.48
C LEU A 158 8.05 -13.17 -8.38
N SER A 159 6.84 -13.32 -7.85
CA SER A 159 5.69 -13.79 -8.62
C SER A 159 5.22 -12.79 -9.69
N LEU A 160 5.33 -11.48 -9.43
CA LEU A 160 5.06 -10.46 -10.44
C LEU A 160 6.10 -10.49 -11.56
N LYS A 161 7.39 -10.65 -11.21
CA LYS A 161 8.48 -10.71 -12.19
C LYS A 161 8.43 -11.98 -13.03
N ASP A 162 8.05 -13.10 -12.43
CA ASP A 162 7.84 -14.38 -13.13
C ASP A 162 6.67 -14.28 -14.12
N ARG A 163 5.54 -13.72 -13.69
CA ARG A 163 4.34 -13.60 -14.54
C ARG A 163 4.43 -12.51 -15.60
N PHE A 164 5.10 -11.40 -15.31
CA PHE A 164 5.21 -10.21 -16.15
C PHE A 164 6.70 -9.81 -16.29
N PRO A 165 7.50 -10.60 -17.02
CA PRO A 165 8.96 -10.43 -17.08
C PRO A 165 9.39 -9.09 -17.66
N ASP A 166 8.60 -8.48 -18.53
CA ASP A 166 8.94 -7.19 -19.15
C ASP A 166 8.46 -5.97 -18.33
N ALA A 167 7.63 -6.20 -17.31
CA ALA A 167 7.08 -5.11 -16.50
C ALA A 167 8.15 -4.51 -15.58
N ARG A 168 8.19 -3.17 -15.53
CA ARG A 168 8.99 -2.42 -14.55
C ARG A 168 8.25 -2.36 -13.22
N LEU A 169 8.88 -2.84 -12.15
CA LEU A 169 8.32 -2.83 -10.80
C LEU A 169 8.72 -1.55 -10.06
N HIS A 170 7.73 -0.85 -9.52
CA HIS A 170 7.89 0.36 -8.71
C HIS A 170 7.30 0.11 -7.33
N THR A 171 7.93 0.61 -6.28
CA THR A 171 7.44 0.41 -4.91
C THR A 171 7.29 1.74 -4.20
N PHE A 172 6.15 1.93 -3.54
CA PHE A 172 5.89 3.07 -2.68
C PHE A 172 5.48 2.56 -1.31
N ALA A 173 6.19 3.01 -0.29
CA ALA A 173 5.91 2.70 1.10
C ALA A 173 5.99 3.96 1.94
N HIS A 174 5.26 3.96 3.05
CA HIS A 174 5.24 5.07 4.00
C HIS A 174 5.60 4.60 5.41
N SER A 175 6.28 5.46 6.18
CA SER A 175 6.61 5.24 7.59
C SER A 175 7.43 3.95 7.82
N VAL A 176 7.12 3.18 8.86
CA VAL A 176 7.81 1.95 9.26
C VAL A 176 7.97 0.97 8.11
N SER A 177 7.01 0.89 7.20
CA SER A 177 7.08 -0.01 6.06
C SER A 177 8.22 0.36 5.12
N ALA A 178 8.47 1.65 4.88
CA ALA A 178 9.58 2.11 4.02
C ALA A 178 10.97 1.77 4.61
N ALA A 179 11.10 1.80 5.94
CA ALA A 179 12.36 1.48 6.62
C ALA A 179 12.67 -0.03 6.67
N ARG A 180 11.74 -0.89 6.23
CA ARG A 180 11.78 -2.35 6.40
C ARG A 180 11.52 -3.13 5.11
N LEU A 181 11.51 -2.43 3.96
CA LEU A 181 11.47 -3.01 2.63
C LEU A 181 12.83 -3.62 2.25
#